data_AF-A0A2V9NQF5-F1
#
_entry.id   AF-A0A2V9NQF5-F1
#
_cell.length_a   1.000
_cell.length_b   1.000
_cell.length_c   1.000
_cell.angle_alpha   90.00
_cell.angle_beta   90.00
_cell.angle_gamma   90.00
#
_symmetry.space_group_name_H-M   'P 1'
#
loop_
_entity.id
_entity.type
_entity.pdbx_description
1 polymer ?
#
loop_
_entity_poly.entity_id
_entity_poly.type
_entity_poly.pdbx_seq_one_letter_code
_entity_poly.pdbx_strand_id
1 'polypeptide(L)'
;MFQCSIRVAFLGALVLCAGWGLGQTANVYDLPVTDQLTVNTCSMGEPVTLNGTIHFSYSVTTDSTGVNHFAITAANQLTGVGKNSGLPYVADESDEYDSNNDDPSADVTVELKSDLKPQSGGAGLTLVQSLHIVVDTTGNISAQVVSNATSCGS
;
A
#
# COMPACT_ATOMS: atom_id res chain seq x y z
N MET A 1 -16.38 -79.99 0.06
CA MET A 1 -15.62 -80.19 1.32
C MET A 1 -15.20 -78.83 1.85
N PHE A 2 -15.41 -78.63 3.15
CA PHE A 2 -15.19 -77.47 4.02
C PHE A 2 -13.75 -76.90 3.90
N GLN A 3 -13.54 -75.58 3.75
CA GLN A 3 -13.52 -74.46 4.72
C GLN A 3 -12.12 -74.18 5.34
N CYS A 4 -11.88 -72.90 5.66
CA CYS A 4 -10.69 -72.21 6.25
C CYS A 4 -9.71 -71.57 5.24
N SER A 5 -9.25 -70.32 5.38
CA SER A 5 -9.49 -69.27 6.38
C SER A 5 -8.77 -67.96 6.03
N ILE A 6 -9.14 -66.89 6.75
CA ILE A 6 -8.41 -65.63 7.05
C ILE A 6 -8.61 -64.42 6.10
N ARG A 7 -9.23 -63.40 6.69
CA ARG A 7 -9.33 -62.01 6.24
C ARG A 7 -8.01 -61.29 6.51
N VAL A 8 -7.53 -60.49 5.57
CA VAL A 8 -6.72 -59.30 5.89
C VAL A 8 -7.23 -58.15 5.03
N ALA A 9 -7.81 -57.16 5.71
CA ALA A 9 -8.15 -55.87 5.15
C ALA A 9 -6.86 -55.07 4.93
N PHE A 10 -6.67 -54.53 3.73
CA PHE A 10 -5.73 -53.43 3.50
C PHE A 10 -6.47 -52.29 2.80
N LEU A 11 -6.97 -51.37 3.63
CA LEU A 11 -7.10 -49.97 3.24
C LEU A 11 -5.71 -49.47 2.84
N GLY A 12 -5.57 -48.93 1.64
CA GLY A 12 -4.28 -48.46 1.13
C GLY A 12 -4.42 -47.19 0.29
N ALA A 13 -4.25 -46.06 0.96
CA ALA A 13 -3.73 -44.78 0.45
C ALA A 13 -4.55 -44.01 -0.61
N LEU A 14 -5.49 -43.18 -0.13
CA LEU A 14 -5.87 -41.95 -0.81
C LEU A 14 -4.75 -40.92 -0.54
N VAL A 15 -3.82 -40.74 -1.48
CA VAL A 15 -2.80 -39.67 -1.39
C VAL A 15 -3.46 -38.34 -1.76
N LEU A 16 -3.96 -37.64 -0.74
CA LEU A 16 -4.31 -36.23 -0.83
C LEU A 16 -2.99 -35.43 -0.88
N CYS A 17 -2.50 -35.14 -2.08
CA CYS A 17 -1.61 -34.00 -2.27
C CYS A 17 -2.46 -32.74 -2.07
N ALA A 18 -2.73 -32.39 -0.81
CA ALA A 18 -3.18 -31.05 -0.48
C ALA A 18 -2.04 -30.11 -0.91
N GLY A 19 -2.27 -29.30 -1.93
CA GLY A 19 -1.37 -28.22 -2.29
C GLY A 19 -1.33 -27.26 -1.12
N TRP A 20 -0.17 -27.12 -0.49
CA TRP A 20 0.09 -26.02 0.43
C TRP A 20 0.30 -24.81 -0.45
N GLY A 21 -0.79 -24.24 -0.96
CA GLY A 21 -0.77 -22.86 -1.44
C GLY A 21 -0.49 -22.02 -0.20
N LEU A 22 0.75 -21.57 -0.03
CA LEU A 22 1.08 -20.51 0.90
C LEU A 22 0.29 -19.30 0.40
N GLY A 23 -0.85 -19.04 1.03
CA GLY A 23 -1.61 -17.81 0.81
C GLY A 23 -0.68 -16.67 1.16
N GLN A 24 -0.29 -15.89 0.16
CA GLN A 24 0.45 -14.66 0.36
C GLN A 24 -0.51 -13.71 1.11
N THR A 25 -0.30 -13.55 2.41
CA THR A 25 -1.07 -12.59 3.21
C THR A 25 -0.63 -11.21 2.77
N ALA A 26 -1.46 -10.54 1.96
CA ALA A 26 -1.28 -9.12 1.69
C ALA A 26 -1.60 -8.38 2.99
N ASN A 27 -0.60 -7.78 3.63
CA ASN A 27 -0.84 -6.94 4.80
C ASN A 27 -1.26 -5.57 4.32
N VAL A 28 -2.29 -5.01 4.95
CA VAL A 28 -2.83 -3.69 4.62
C VAL A 28 -2.68 -2.75 5.80
N TYR A 29 -2.43 -1.47 5.50
CA TYR A 29 -2.34 -0.41 6.50
C TYR A 29 -2.94 0.88 5.96
N ASP A 30 -3.78 1.51 6.76
CA ASP A 30 -4.46 2.76 6.38
C ASP A 30 -3.87 3.91 7.19
N LEU A 31 -3.28 4.88 6.49
CA LEU A 31 -2.80 6.11 7.08
C LEU A 31 -3.85 7.21 6.88
N PRO A 32 -4.56 7.64 7.94
CA PRO A 32 -5.48 8.76 7.84
C PRO A 32 -4.69 10.06 7.60
N VAL A 33 -5.13 10.85 6.62
CA VAL A 33 -4.69 12.23 6.42
C VAL A 33 -5.81 13.11 6.96
N THR A 34 -5.53 13.88 8.01
CA THR A 34 -6.55 14.73 8.68
C THR A 34 -6.04 16.14 8.85
N ASP A 35 -6.78 17.09 8.32
CA ASP A 35 -6.51 18.53 8.39
C ASP A 35 -5.08 18.93 8.00
N GLN A 36 -4.45 18.16 7.11
CA GLN A 36 -3.08 18.40 6.71
C GLN A 36 -3.02 19.63 5.81
N LEU A 37 -2.22 20.63 6.19
CA LEU A 37 -2.12 21.86 5.41
C LEU A 37 -1.08 21.72 4.31
N THR A 38 -1.46 22.14 3.11
CA THR A 38 -0.56 22.31 1.98
C THR A 38 -0.79 23.66 1.30
N VAL A 39 0.04 24.05 0.33
CA VAL A 39 -0.06 25.35 -0.34
C VAL A 39 -0.16 25.15 -1.85
N ASN A 40 -1.24 25.67 -2.45
CA ASN A 40 -1.36 25.83 -3.89
C ASN A 40 -0.59 27.09 -4.32
N THR A 41 0.66 26.90 -4.73
CA THR A 41 1.55 27.97 -5.19
C THR A 41 1.13 28.58 -6.54
N CYS A 42 0.19 27.97 -7.25
CA CYS A 42 -0.33 28.44 -8.54
C CYS A 42 -1.41 29.50 -8.39
N SER A 43 -2.09 29.49 -7.26
CA SER A 43 -3.20 30.40 -6.93
C SER A 43 -2.77 31.39 -5.84
N MET A 44 -1.75 32.21 -6.13
CA MET A 44 -1.17 33.19 -5.19
C MET A 44 -0.78 32.63 -3.81
N GLY A 45 -0.47 31.33 -3.72
CA GLY A 45 -0.11 30.69 -2.45
C GLY A 45 -1.29 30.36 -1.54
N GLU A 46 -2.43 29.97 -2.10
CA GLU A 46 -3.61 29.58 -1.31
C GLU A 46 -3.35 28.33 -0.45
N PRO A 47 -3.61 28.37 0.87
CA PRO A 47 -3.57 27.18 1.70
C PRO A 47 -4.73 26.22 1.37
N VAL A 48 -4.43 24.94 1.22
CA VAL A 48 -5.39 23.86 0.97
C VAL A 48 -5.33 22.88 2.15
N THR A 49 -6.47 22.57 2.74
CA THR A 49 -6.57 21.56 3.80
C THR A 49 -6.94 20.21 3.20
N LEU A 50 -6.08 19.22 3.41
CA LEU A 50 -6.20 17.86 2.90
C LEU A 50 -6.82 16.93 3.95
N ASN A 51 -7.74 16.09 3.50
CA ASN A 51 -8.36 15.03 4.28
C ASN A 51 -8.52 13.78 3.42
N GLY A 52 -8.35 12.59 4.01
CA GLY A 52 -8.50 11.34 3.27
C GLY A 52 -7.75 10.19 3.90
N THR A 53 -7.35 9.23 3.08
CA THR A 53 -6.60 8.04 3.51
C THR A 53 -5.57 7.66 2.46
N ILE A 54 -4.41 7.20 2.92
CA ILE A 54 -3.43 6.50 2.09
C ILE A 54 -3.49 5.02 2.50
N HIS A 55 -3.96 4.19 1.58
CA HIS A 55 -4.03 2.74 1.69
C HIS A 55 -2.70 2.14 1.23
N PHE A 56 -2.04 1.43 2.13
CA PHE A 56 -0.84 0.66 1.84
C PHE A 56 -1.20 -0.81 1.74
N SER A 57 -0.75 -1.48 0.68
CA SER A 57 -0.77 -2.94 0.59
C SER A 57 0.64 -3.46 0.40
N TYR A 58 0.96 -4.53 1.10
CA TYR A 58 2.31 -5.07 1.18
C TYR A 58 2.34 -6.57 0.94
N SER A 59 3.36 -7.03 0.23
CA SER A 59 3.60 -8.45 0.01
C SER A 59 5.11 -8.79 0.05
N VAL A 60 5.43 -9.98 0.59
CA VAL A 60 6.79 -10.54 0.59
C VAL A 60 6.80 -11.84 -0.17
N THR A 61 7.80 -12.02 -1.01
CA THR A 61 8.18 -13.34 -1.52
C THR A 61 9.65 -13.60 -1.25
N THR A 62 10.01 -14.84 -0.93
CA THR A 62 11.41 -15.24 -0.75
C THR A 62 11.82 -16.11 -1.92
N ASP A 63 12.93 -15.77 -2.58
CA ASP A 63 13.44 -16.54 -3.70
C ASP A 63 14.18 -17.81 -3.24
N SER A 64 14.65 -18.62 -4.20
CA SER A 64 15.39 -19.85 -3.91
C SER A 64 16.77 -19.63 -3.26
N THR A 65 17.28 -18.40 -3.27
CA THR A 65 18.55 -18.00 -2.67
C THR A 65 18.39 -17.41 -1.27
N GLY A 66 17.15 -17.21 -0.83
CA GLY A 66 16.82 -16.65 0.49
C GLY A 66 16.65 -15.13 0.49
N VAL A 67 16.66 -14.48 -0.68
CA VAL A 67 16.44 -13.03 -0.82
C VAL A 67 14.96 -12.75 -0.74
N ASN A 68 14.58 -11.75 0.07
CA ASN A 68 13.21 -11.29 0.18
C ASN A 68 12.93 -10.18 -0.84
N HIS A 69 11.85 -10.33 -1.59
CA HIS A 69 11.27 -9.34 -2.48
C HIS A 69 10.07 -8.72 -1.80
N PHE A 70 10.15 -7.42 -1.52
CA PHE A 70 9.12 -6.62 -0.89
C PHE A 70 8.45 -5.79 -1.98
N ALA A 71 7.14 -5.97 -2.16
CA ALA A 71 6.32 -5.13 -3.04
C ALA A 71 5.32 -4.36 -2.16
N ILE A 72 5.36 -3.03 -2.24
CA ILE A 72 4.50 -2.12 -1.49
C ILE A 72 3.75 -1.25 -2.49
N THR A 73 2.42 -1.26 -2.42
CA THR A 73 1.57 -0.30 -3.14
C THR A 73 1.08 0.74 -2.15
N ALA A 74 1.21 2.02 -2.50
CA ALA A 74 0.53 3.11 -1.78
C ALA A 74 -0.50 3.73 -2.71
N ALA A 75 -1.77 3.69 -2.33
CA ALA A 75 -2.88 4.29 -3.06
C ALA A 75 -3.57 5.32 -2.15
N ASN A 76 -3.86 6.52 -2.65
CA ASN A 76 -4.54 7.52 -1.86
C ASN A 76 -5.93 7.83 -2.37
N GLN A 77 -6.76 8.32 -1.45
CA GLN A 77 -8.02 8.97 -1.75
C GLN A 77 -8.06 10.24 -0.92
N LEU A 78 -7.69 11.35 -1.56
CA LEU A 78 -7.58 12.64 -0.90
C LEU A 78 -8.66 13.60 -1.40
N THR A 79 -9.16 14.37 -0.46
CA THR A 79 -9.96 15.56 -0.70
C THR A 79 -9.22 16.77 -0.17
N GLY A 80 -9.31 17.89 -0.88
CA GLY A 80 -8.72 19.15 -0.48
C GLY A 80 -9.77 20.25 -0.51
N VAL A 81 -9.65 21.24 0.38
CA VAL A 81 -10.45 22.47 0.31
C VAL A 81 -9.53 23.68 0.46
N GLY A 82 -9.55 24.57 -0.52
CA GLY A 82 -8.89 25.87 -0.44
C GLY A 82 -9.48 26.70 0.70
N LYS A 83 -8.65 27.14 1.65
CA LYS A 83 -9.08 27.85 2.86
C LYS A 83 -9.76 29.18 2.56
N ASN A 84 -9.37 29.83 1.46
CA ASN A 84 -9.84 31.18 1.12
C ASN A 84 -10.91 31.14 0.04
N SER A 85 -10.71 30.33 -0.99
CA SER A 85 -11.62 30.21 -2.14
C SER A 85 -12.78 29.23 -1.90
N GLY A 86 -12.63 28.30 -0.96
CA GLY A 86 -13.54 27.17 -0.81
C GLY A 86 -13.45 26.16 -1.96
N LEU A 87 -12.45 26.26 -2.83
CA LEU A 87 -12.31 25.41 -4.01
C LEU A 87 -12.08 23.95 -3.58
N PRO A 88 -12.92 22.98 -4.01
CA PRO A 88 -12.71 21.59 -3.69
C PRO A 88 -11.69 20.98 -4.63
N TYR A 89 -10.85 20.08 -4.12
CA TYR A 89 -9.88 19.29 -4.86
C TYR A 89 -10.08 17.81 -4.55
N VAL A 90 -9.77 16.94 -5.50
CA VAL A 90 -9.69 15.49 -5.30
C VAL A 90 -8.41 14.94 -5.90
N ALA A 91 -7.86 13.90 -5.26
CA ALA A 91 -6.73 13.13 -5.74
C ALA A 91 -7.02 11.64 -5.46
N ASP A 92 -6.69 10.80 -6.45
CA ASP A 92 -6.87 9.35 -6.43
C ASP A 92 -5.76 8.75 -7.29
N GLU A 93 -4.60 8.57 -6.68
CA GLU A 93 -3.38 8.10 -7.30
C GLU A 93 -2.81 6.90 -6.54
N SER A 94 -2.11 6.02 -7.27
CA SER A 94 -1.43 4.88 -6.68
C SER A 94 -0.08 4.66 -7.32
N ASP A 95 0.91 4.29 -6.51
CA ASP A 95 2.24 3.91 -6.94
C ASP A 95 2.66 2.59 -6.29
N GLU A 96 3.50 1.83 -7.00
CA GLU A 96 4.09 0.57 -6.54
C GLU A 96 5.60 0.72 -6.37
N TYR A 97 6.11 0.16 -5.27
CA TYR A 97 7.49 0.22 -4.86
C TYR A 97 8.00 -1.18 -4.57
N ASP A 98 9.03 -1.58 -5.30
CA ASP A 98 9.68 -2.86 -5.12
C ASP A 98 11.09 -2.68 -4.53
N SER A 99 11.45 -3.57 -3.62
CA SER A 99 12.81 -3.65 -3.08
C SER A 99 13.21 -5.09 -2.82
N ASN A 100 14.51 -5.36 -3.01
CA ASN A 100 15.11 -6.65 -2.67
C ASN A 100 15.98 -6.44 -1.44
N ASN A 101 15.76 -7.23 -0.39
CA ASN A 101 16.55 -7.17 0.82
C ASN A 101 16.92 -8.57 1.30
N ASP A 102 18.14 -8.70 1.83
CA ASP A 102 18.59 -9.92 2.53
C ASP A 102 18.03 -9.97 3.97
N ASP A 103 17.53 -8.83 4.49
CA ASP A 103 16.89 -8.74 5.79
C ASP A 103 15.41 -9.20 5.73
N PRO A 104 14.88 -9.83 6.79
CA PRO A 104 13.44 -10.08 6.95
C PRO A 104 12.58 -8.81 7.14
N SER A 105 13.17 -7.62 7.23
CA SER A 105 12.48 -6.34 7.39
C SER A 105 12.76 -5.36 6.24
N ALA A 106 11.90 -4.36 6.11
CA ALA A 106 12.09 -3.25 5.16
C ALA A 106 11.91 -1.90 5.86
N ASP A 107 12.79 -0.95 5.57
CA ASP A 107 12.71 0.44 5.98
C ASP A 107 12.98 1.29 4.74
N VAL A 108 11.92 1.90 4.20
CA VAL A 108 11.98 2.62 2.94
C VAL A 108 11.32 3.98 3.07
N THR A 109 11.89 4.96 2.37
CA THR A 109 11.24 6.26 2.15
C THR A 109 10.97 6.39 0.66
N VAL A 110 9.70 6.57 0.32
CA VAL A 110 9.22 6.66 -1.06
C VAL A 110 8.40 7.92 -1.26
N GLU A 111 8.13 8.28 -2.51
CA GLU A 111 7.36 9.47 -2.87
C GLU A 111 6.08 9.07 -3.60
N LEU A 112 4.92 9.35 -3.00
CA LEU A 112 3.63 9.25 -3.68
C LEU A 112 3.29 10.59 -4.30
N LYS A 113 3.18 10.62 -5.62
CA LYS A 113 2.75 11.80 -6.36
C LYS A 113 1.23 11.75 -6.58
N SER A 114 0.56 12.86 -6.34
CA SER A 114 -0.89 12.98 -6.44
C SER A 114 -1.29 14.28 -7.08
N ASP A 115 -2.16 14.22 -8.09
CA ASP A 115 -2.61 15.39 -8.82
C ASP A 115 -3.99 15.81 -8.30
N LEU A 116 -3.98 16.80 -7.41
CA LEU A 116 -5.16 17.43 -6.86
C LEU A 116 -5.88 18.26 -7.93
N LYS A 117 -6.95 17.68 -8.44
CA LYS A 117 -7.79 18.25 -9.50
C LYS A 117 -8.92 19.07 -8.88
N PRO A 118 -9.03 20.37 -9.20
CA PRO A 118 -10.10 21.21 -8.71
C PRO A 118 -11.44 20.75 -9.30
N GLN A 119 -12.50 20.72 -8.49
CA GLN A 119 -13.82 20.21 -8.89
C GLN A 119 -14.73 21.29 -9.52
N SER A 120 -14.31 22.54 -9.42
CA SER A 120 -14.84 23.68 -10.17
C SER A 120 -13.64 24.50 -10.65
N GLY A 121 -13.80 25.46 -11.57
CA GLY A 121 -12.67 26.18 -12.17
C GLY A 121 -11.57 26.63 -11.19
N GLY A 122 -10.32 26.62 -11.64
CA GLY A 122 -9.14 26.92 -10.83
C GLY A 122 -7.92 26.16 -11.33
N ALA A 123 -6.76 26.39 -10.70
CA ALA A 123 -5.52 25.70 -11.06
C ALA A 123 -5.35 24.41 -10.24
N GLY A 124 -4.93 23.34 -10.93
CA GLY A 124 -4.53 22.09 -10.30
C GLY A 124 -3.25 22.21 -9.48
N LEU A 125 -3.06 21.23 -8.61
CA LEU A 125 -1.93 21.13 -7.70
C LEU A 125 -1.36 19.73 -7.80
N THR A 126 -0.04 19.60 -7.98
CA THR A 126 0.64 18.33 -7.76
C THR A 126 1.17 18.33 -6.33
N LEU A 127 0.77 17.33 -5.54
CA LEU A 127 1.26 17.01 -4.21
C LEU A 127 2.23 15.83 -4.30
N VAL A 128 3.41 15.98 -3.73
CA VAL A 128 4.35 14.87 -3.54
C VAL A 128 4.46 14.63 -2.04
N GLN A 129 4.02 13.46 -1.59
CA GLN A 129 4.11 13.04 -0.20
C GLN A 129 5.29 12.07 -0.05
N SER A 130 6.24 12.43 0.81
CA SER A 130 7.29 11.50 1.20
C SER A 130 6.74 10.60 2.30
N LEU A 131 6.71 9.30 2.05
CA LEU A 131 6.14 8.28 2.91
C LEU A 131 7.29 7.45 3.49
N HIS A 132 7.43 7.46 4.81
CA HIS A 132 8.34 6.56 5.51
C HIS A 132 7.57 5.31 5.92
N ILE A 133 7.99 4.17 5.39
CA ILE A 133 7.30 2.88 5.52
C ILE A 133 8.27 1.90 6.18
N VAL A 134 7.81 1.27 7.26
CA VAL A 134 8.56 0.25 7.99
C VAL A 134 7.74 -1.03 7.99
N VAL A 135 8.35 -2.11 7.53
CA VAL A 135 7.84 -3.47 7.71
C VAL A 135 8.74 -4.21 8.67
N ASP A 136 8.16 -4.66 9.79
CA ASP A 136 8.89 -5.40 10.80
C ASP A 136 9.11 -6.88 10.40
N THR A 137 9.94 -7.57 11.19
CA THR A 137 10.29 -8.99 10.97
C THR A 137 9.11 -9.96 11.17
N THR A 138 7.99 -9.48 11.69
CA THR A 138 6.74 -10.25 11.83
C THR A 138 5.76 -9.99 10.68
N GLY A 139 6.12 -9.09 9.76
CA GLY A 139 5.31 -8.74 8.58
C GLY A 139 4.31 -7.61 8.83
N ASN A 140 4.35 -6.94 9.98
CA ASN A 140 3.49 -5.77 10.20
C ASN A 140 4.06 -4.57 9.46
N ILE A 141 3.20 -3.88 8.71
CA ILE A 141 3.50 -2.62 8.05
C ILE A 141 3.06 -1.44 8.92
N SER A 142 3.88 -0.39 8.94
CA SER A 142 3.54 0.92 9.48
C SER A 142 4.03 1.99 8.51
N ALA A 143 3.33 3.11 8.43
CA ALA A 143 3.71 4.21 7.55
C ALA A 143 3.36 5.57 8.17
N GLN A 144 4.13 6.58 7.78
CA GLN A 144 3.91 7.98 8.14
C GLN A 144 4.28 8.91 6.98
N VAL A 145 3.57 10.03 6.87
CA VAL A 145 3.96 11.14 5.97
C VAL A 145 5.06 11.94 6.67
N VAL A 146 6.26 12.00 6.08
CA VAL A 146 7.41 12.74 6.65
C VAL A 146 7.54 14.14 6.06
N SER A 147 7.13 14.34 4.80
CA SER A 147 7.12 15.66 4.17
C SER A 147 6.09 15.73 3.05
N ASN A 148 5.68 16.96 2.75
CA ASN A 148 4.82 17.28 1.61
C ASN A 148 5.47 18.39 0.81
N ALA A 149 5.55 18.19 -0.50
CA ALA A 149 5.96 19.22 -1.45
C ALA A 149 4.83 19.48 -2.43
N THR A 150 4.70 20.73 -2.87
CA THR A 150 3.69 21.10 -3.84
C THR A 150 4.29 21.82 -5.03
N SER A 151 3.72 21.55 -6.19
CA SER A 151 4.05 22.23 -7.43
C SER A 151 2.78 22.44 -8.25
N CYS A 152 2.89 23.26 -9.29
CA CYS A 152 1.74 23.47 -10.16
C CYS A 152 1.40 22.23 -10.95
N GLY A 153 0.19 21.75 -10.70
CA GLY A 153 -0.39 20.64 -11.45
C GLY A 153 -0.79 21.10 -12.83
N SER A 154 -0.76 20.15 -13.77
CA SER A 154 -1.28 20.30 -15.13
C SER A 154 -2.80 20.30 -15.17
#